data_AF-A0A9W7Z087-F1
#
_entry.id   AF-A0A9W7Z087-F1
#
_cell.length_a   1.000
_cell.length_b   1.000
_cell.length_c   1.000
_cell.angle_alpha   90.00
_cell.angle_beta   90.00
_cell.angle_gamma   90.00
#
_symmetry.space_group_name_H-M   'P 1'
#
loop_
_entity.id
_entity.type
_entity.pdbx_description
1 polymer ?
#
loop_
_entity_poly.entity_id
_entity_poly.type
_entity_poly.pdbx_seq_one_letter_code
_entity_poly.pdbx_strand_id
1 'polypeptide(L)'
;MFHRDANGGVRGMLIDFDNACRITDMEKTERPDCVGTLPFMSIGNLELSDVERTVLDDWESLIYVLCWIGTVGINQADQDCETVHILPIKSWHKDSATNIAITKRQYMHEVSYFEYYILDHIQKVEGYEELLKLLLHLHASLFNSHHVSPSARGCIIPRKFEKYMVGIAQPKVPAPSDTQFLDRNVDPAITDSFARRAEIADALADELLEVTQRFRDEALQRINKGNTH
;
A
#
# COMPACT_ATOMS: atom_id res chain seq x y z
N MET A 1 -2.31 8.91 -18.04
CA MET A 1 -3.27 9.76 -18.81
C MET A 1 -4.64 9.11 -18.79
N PHE A 2 -5.71 9.86 -18.51
CA PHE A 2 -7.09 9.33 -18.54
C PHE A 2 -7.86 9.88 -19.74
N HIS A 3 -8.63 9.02 -20.40
CA HIS A 3 -9.49 9.39 -21.53
C HIS A 3 -10.88 8.76 -21.36
N ARG A 4 -11.95 9.50 -21.66
CA ARG A 4 -13.31 8.96 -21.70
C ARG A 4 -13.60 8.45 -23.12
N ASP A 5 -13.85 7.16 -23.27
CA ASP A 5 -14.30 6.63 -24.55
C ASP A 5 -15.73 7.08 -24.91
N ALA A 6 -16.15 6.81 -26.14
CA ALA A 6 -17.45 7.24 -26.68
C ALA A 6 -18.66 6.71 -25.89
N ASN A 7 -18.48 5.68 -25.05
CA ASN A 7 -19.50 5.11 -24.20
C ASN A 7 -19.45 5.67 -22.76
N GLY A 8 -18.64 6.70 -22.52
CA GLY A 8 -18.43 7.29 -21.20
C GLY A 8 -17.48 6.50 -20.30
N GLY A 9 -16.84 5.43 -20.81
CA GLY A 9 -15.89 4.63 -20.05
C GLY A 9 -14.58 5.37 -19.85
N VAL A 10 -14.13 5.53 -18.60
CA VAL A 10 -12.82 6.11 -18.29
C VAL A 10 -11.76 5.04 -18.48
N ARG A 11 -10.82 5.28 -19.40
CA ARG A 11 -9.63 4.46 -19.60
C ARG A 11 -8.41 5.21 -19.09
N GLY A 12 -7.60 4.54 -18.28
CA GLY A 12 -6.30 5.02 -17.84
C GLY A 12 -5.18 4.33 -18.61
N MET A 13 -4.10 5.07 -18.87
CA MET A 13 -2.84 4.52 -19.33
C MET A 13 -1.75 4.89 -18.32
N LEU A 14 -1.05 3.88 -17.81
CA LEU A 14 0.18 4.06 -17.06
C LEU A 14 1.26 4.59 -18.02
N ILE A 15 2.01 5.57 -17.57
CA ILE A 15 3.04 6.28 -18.35
C ILE A 15 4.31 6.38 -17.49
N ASP A 16 5.38 6.92 -18.08
CA ASP A 16 6.65 7.18 -17.37
C ASP A 16 7.34 5.89 -16.88
N PHE A 17 7.67 5.02 -17.84
CA PHE A 17 8.39 3.77 -17.61
C PHE A 17 9.93 3.94 -17.66
N ASP A 18 10.43 5.18 -17.72
CA ASP A 18 11.87 5.45 -17.88
C ASP A 18 12.68 4.96 -16.67
N ASN A 19 12.03 4.85 -15.51
CA ASN A 19 12.61 4.32 -14.28
C ASN A 19 12.14 2.88 -13.95
N ALA A 20 11.37 2.25 -14.85
CA ALA A 20 10.92 0.88 -14.66
C ALA A 20 12.08 -0.09 -14.92
N CYS A 21 12.23 -1.08 -14.05
CA CYS A 21 13.22 -2.14 -14.21
C CYS A 21 12.53 -3.47 -14.54
N ARG A 22 13.19 -4.31 -15.32
CA ARG A 22 12.79 -5.71 -15.42
C ARG A 22 13.28 -6.42 -14.17
N ILE A 23 12.39 -7.21 -13.56
CA ILE A 23 12.72 -8.01 -12.37
C ILE A 23 13.93 -8.93 -12.66
N THR A 24 14.05 -9.45 -13.88
CA THR A 24 15.17 -10.30 -14.32
C THR A 24 16.52 -9.58 -14.44
N ASP A 25 16.51 -8.26 -14.57
CA ASP A 25 17.69 -7.45 -14.87
C ASP A 25 18.27 -6.81 -13.60
N MET A 26 17.58 -6.96 -12.45
CA MET A 26 18.02 -6.48 -11.15
C MET A 26 18.96 -7.51 -10.53
N GLU A 27 20.23 -7.52 -10.95
CA GLU A 27 21.26 -8.18 -10.13
C GLU A 27 21.29 -7.49 -8.75
N LYS A 28 21.46 -8.26 -7.67
CA LYS A 28 21.41 -7.78 -6.26
C LYS A 28 22.28 -6.54 -5.97
N THR A 29 23.22 -6.21 -6.85
CA THR A 29 24.21 -5.14 -6.71
C THR A 29 23.94 -3.88 -7.52
N GLU A 30 23.08 -3.90 -8.54
CA GLU A 30 22.74 -2.70 -9.31
C GLU A 30 21.44 -2.09 -8.78
N ARG A 31 21.57 -1.33 -7.68
CA ARG A 31 20.48 -0.45 -7.26
C ARG A 31 20.54 0.79 -8.17
N PRO A 32 19.59 1.00 -9.10
CA PRO A 32 19.44 2.34 -9.66
C PRO A 32 19.17 3.28 -8.48
N ASP A 33 19.94 4.38 -8.41
CA ASP A 33 19.78 5.47 -7.43
C ASP A 33 18.30 5.64 -7.14
N CYS A 34 17.84 5.66 -5.87
CA CYS A 34 16.42 5.67 -5.50
C CYS A 34 15.56 6.58 -6.41
N VAL A 35 15.06 6.01 -7.51
CA VAL A 35 14.34 6.71 -8.56
C VAL A 35 12.87 6.52 -8.26
N GLY A 36 12.28 7.55 -7.69
CA GLY A 36 10.87 7.57 -7.33
C GLY A 36 10.51 8.82 -6.56
N THR A 37 9.22 9.08 -6.45
CA THR A 37 8.71 10.17 -5.62
C THR A 37 8.55 9.64 -4.20
N LEU A 38 9.35 10.14 -3.25
CA LEU A 38 9.43 9.64 -1.86
C LEU A 38 8.07 9.31 -1.21
N PRO A 39 7.03 10.17 -1.30
CA PRO A 39 5.72 9.85 -0.73
C PRO A 39 5.07 8.56 -1.22
N PHE A 40 5.40 8.11 -2.42
CA PHE A 40 4.79 6.93 -3.04
C PHE A 40 5.72 5.71 -3.05
N MET A 41 7.00 5.86 -2.72
CA MET A 41 7.90 4.72 -2.59
C MET A 41 7.45 3.76 -1.48
N SER A 42 7.65 2.46 -1.68
CA SER A 42 7.50 1.45 -0.63
C SER A 42 8.43 1.71 0.57
N ILE A 43 8.05 1.20 1.74
CA ILE A 43 8.83 1.26 2.98
C ILE A 43 10.20 0.61 2.75
N GLY A 44 10.25 -0.55 2.08
CA GLY A 44 11.52 -1.23 1.77
C GLY A 44 12.49 -0.34 0.99
N ASN A 45 11.98 0.38 -0.01
CA ASN A 45 12.77 1.33 -0.80
C ASN A 45 13.19 2.58 0.01
N LEU A 46 12.28 3.14 0.81
CA LEU A 46 12.60 4.28 1.68
C LEU A 46 13.65 3.95 2.75
N GLU A 47 13.69 2.70 3.20
CA GLU A 47 14.66 2.20 4.18
C GLU A 47 15.97 1.71 3.55
N LEU A 48 16.09 1.76 2.22
CA LEU A 48 17.24 1.21 1.48
C LEU A 48 17.49 -0.27 1.81
N SER A 49 16.41 -1.05 2.00
CA SER A 49 16.48 -2.49 2.24
C SER A 49 17.33 -3.19 1.18
N ASP A 50 18.07 -4.21 1.58
CA ASP A 50 18.85 -5.11 0.73
C ASP A 50 18.07 -6.31 0.20
N VAL A 51 16.78 -6.38 0.53
CA VAL A 51 15.84 -7.30 -0.07
C VAL A 51 15.60 -6.92 -1.53
N GLU A 52 15.47 -7.95 -2.37
CA GLU A 52 15.15 -7.80 -3.79
C GLU A 52 13.80 -7.08 -3.97
N ARG A 53 13.77 -6.11 -4.90
CA ARG A 53 12.53 -5.41 -5.25
C ARG A 53 11.60 -6.36 -5.99
N THR A 54 10.31 -6.26 -5.71
CA THR A 54 9.29 -7.10 -6.34
C THR A 54 8.10 -6.27 -6.78
N VAL A 55 7.15 -6.90 -7.47
CA VAL A 55 5.86 -6.28 -7.81
C VAL A 55 5.10 -5.74 -6.58
N LEU A 56 5.42 -6.22 -5.37
CA LEU A 56 4.80 -5.73 -4.14
C LEU A 56 5.16 -4.27 -3.84
N ASP A 57 6.30 -3.77 -4.32
CA ASP A 57 6.67 -2.37 -4.18
C ASP A 57 5.73 -1.45 -4.96
N ASP A 58 5.29 -1.89 -6.15
CA ASP A 58 4.31 -1.16 -6.97
C ASP A 58 2.91 -1.24 -6.35
N TRP A 59 2.52 -2.39 -5.80
CA TRP A 59 1.26 -2.53 -5.06
C TRP A 59 1.20 -1.64 -3.82
N GLU A 60 2.30 -1.56 -3.08
CA GLU A 60 2.43 -0.65 -1.94
C GLU A 60 2.31 0.82 -2.38
N SER A 61 2.95 1.17 -3.50
CA SER A 61 2.86 2.50 -4.11
C SER A 61 1.41 2.84 -4.51
N LEU A 62 0.67 1.89 -5.08
CA LEU A 62 -0.75 2.05 -5.42
C LEU A 62 -1.59 2.38 -4.19
N ILE A 63 -1.39 1.67 -3.07
CA ILE A 63 -2.11 1.97 -1.82
C ILE A 63 -1.85 3.41 -1.40
N TYR A 64 -0.60 3.89 -1.46
CA TYR A 64 -0.27 5.27 -1.10
C TYR A 64 -0.89 6.30 -2.02
N VAL A 65 -0.95 6.04 -3.33
CA VAL A 65 -1.67 6.88 -4.29
C VAL A 65 -3.17 6.94 -3.94
N LEU A 66 -3.79 5.81 -3.65
CA LEU A 66 -5.21 5.74 -3.28
C LEU A 66 -5.49 6.44 -1.93
N CYS A 67 -4.59 6.32 -0.95
CA CYS A 67 -4.67 7.06 0.31
C CYS A 67 -4.62 8.57 0.06
N TRP A 68 -3.72 9.03 -0.82
CA TRP A 68 -3.62 10.44 -1.19
C TRP A 68 -4.87 10.94 -1.91
N ILE A 69 -5.37 10.19 -2.89
CA ILE A 69 -6.62 10.53 -3.59
C ILE A 69 -7.78 10.61 -2.60
N GLY A 70 -7.89 9.65 -1.68
CA GLY A 70 -8.98 9.59 -0.71
C GLY A 70 -8.97 10.74 0.30
N THR A 71 -7.79 11.15 0.76
CA THR A 71 -7.64 12.16 1.82
C THR A 71 -7.47 13.59 1.30
N VAL A 72 -6.72 13.76 0.21
CA VAL A 72 -6.39 15.07 -0.36
C VAL A 72 -7.24 15.39 -1.59
N GLY A 73 -7.65 14.39 -2.37
CA GLY A 73 -8.38 14.61 -3.63
C GLY A 73 -7.45 14.69 -4.85
N ILE A 74 -8.05 14.61 -6.03
CA ILE A 74 -7.33 14.48 -7.32
C ILE A 74 -6.91 15.86 -7.86
N ASN A 75 -7.74 16.88 -7.64
CA ASN A 75 -7.53 18.23 -8.16
C ASN A 75 -8.00 19.28 -7.14
N GLN A 76 -7.81 20.56 -7.48
CA GLN A 76 -8.09 21.68 -6.59
C GLN A 76 -9.59 21.86 -6.26
N ALA A 77 -10.49 21.34 -7.11
CA ALA A 77 -11.93 21.34 -6.84
C ALA A 77 -12.33 20.28 -5.81
N ASP A 78 -11.55 19.20 -5.70
CA ASP A 78 -11.73 18.12 -4.73
C ASP A 78 -10.85 18.30 -3.47
N GLN A 79 -10.04 19.36 -3.40
CA GLN A 79 -9.14 19.60 -2.27
C GLN A 79 -9.80 20.47 -1.21
N ASP A 80 -9.97 19.93 -0.01
CA ASP A 80 -10.26 20.74 1.19
C ASP A 80 -8.98 21.46 1.65
N CYS A 81 -8.67 22.58 1.00
CA CYS A 81 -7.44 23.34 1.19
C CYS A 81 -7.20 23.78 2.64
N GLU A 82 -8.24 23.89 3.47
CA GLU A 82 -8.10 24.33 4.86
C GLU A 82 -7.63 23.22 5.79
N THR A 83 -8.09 21.98 5.57
CA THR A 83 -7.74 20.83 6.43
C THR A 83 -6.54 20.03 5.91
N VAL A 84 -6.16 20.22 4.65
CA VAL A 84 -5.05 19.53 4.01
C VAL A 84 -3.73 19.66 4.80
N HIS A 85 -3.51 20.73 5.57
CA HIS A 85 -2.30 20.91 6.37
C HIS A 85 -2.23 20.08 7.67
N ILE A 86 -3.36 19.58 8.16
CA ILE A 86 -3.45 18.79 9.41
C ILE A 86 -3.59 17.29 9.15
N LEU A 87 -3.67 16.86 7.88
CA LEU A 87 -3.81 15.45 7.52
C LEU A 87 -2.52 14.67 7.85
N PRO A 88 -2.61 13.49 8.52
CA PRO A 88 -1.44 12.66 8.83
C PRO A 88 -0.56 12.31 7.61
N ILE A 89 -1.20 12.11 6.45
CA ILE A 89 -0.54 11.78 5.18
C ILE A 89 0.40 12.88 4.65
N LYS A 90 0.33 14.11 5.18
CA LYS A 90 1.26 15.19 4.79
C LYS A 90 2.69 14.96 5.21
N SER A 91 2.91 14.22 6.30
CA SER A 91 4.26 13.82 6.73
C SER A 91 5.01 13.10 5.60
N TRP A 92 4.29 12.32 4.78
CA TRP A 92 4.89 11.60 3.65
C TRP A 92 5.47 12.51 2.56
N HIS A 93 5.12 13.80 2.54
CA HIS A 93 5.55 14.75 1.50
C HIS A 93 6.55 15.80 1.97
N LYS A 94 6.68 16.00 3.28
CA LYS A 94 7.51 17.08 3.84
C LYS A 94 8.75 16.57 4.55
N ASP A 95 8.78 15.28 4.88
CA ASP A 95 9.83 14.72 5.71
C ASP A 95 10.93 14.02 4.90
N SER A 96 12.00 13.61 5.59
CA SER A 96 13.07 12.79 5.03
C SER A 96 12.58 11.37 4.73
N ALA A 97 13.24 10.66 3.81
CA ALA A 97 12.89 9.28 3.47
C ALA A 97 12.74 8.36 4.69
N THR A 98 13.63 8.51 5.68
CA THR A 98 13.58 7.77 6.95
C THR A 98 12.31 8.06 7.76
N ASN A 99 11.92 9.33 7.88
CA ASN A 99 10.70 9.72 8.61
C ASN A 99 9.44 9.27 7.88
N ILE A 100 9.45 9.33 6.53
CA ILE A 100 8.37 8.80 5.69
C ILE A 100 8.23 7.29 5.92
N ALA A 101 9.33 6.54 5.96
CA ALA A 101 9.28 5.10 6.25
C ALA A 101 8.69 4.81 7.64
N ILE A 102 9.13 5.54 8.67
CA ILE A 102 8.64 5.37 10.05
C ILE A 102 7.14 5.64 10.13
N THR A 103 6.68 6.75 9.57
CA THR A 103 5.24 7.10 9.58
C THR A 103 4.41 6.11 8.79
N LYS A 104 4.88 5.66 7.61
CA LYS A 104 4.22 4.59 6.84
C LYS A 104 4.11 3.30 7.63
N ARG A 105 5.18 2.83 8.28
CA ARG A 105 5.11 1.64 9.16
C ARG A 105 4.08 1.82 10.26
N GLN A 106 4.10 2.97 10.94
CA GLN A 106 3.13 3.26 12.00
C GLN A 106 1.69 3.24 11.49
N TYR A 107 1.42 3.79 10.31
CA TYR A 107 0.06 3.86 9.78
C TYR A 107 -0.40 2.53 9.17
N MET A 108 0.52 1.70 8.68
CA MET A 108 0.19 0.48 7.92
C MET A 108 0.31 -0.82 8.73
N HIS A 109 0.92 -0.82 9.91
CA HIS A 109 1.16 -2.06 10.66
C HIS A 109 -0.09 -2.77 11.18
N GLU A 110 -1.12 -2.04 11.53
CA GLU A 110 -2.36 -2.56 12.08
C GLU A 110 -3.56 -1.85 11.44
N VAL A 111 -4.67 -2.58 11.28
CA VAL A 111 -5.90 -2.06 10.68
C VAL A 111 -6.43 -0.86 11.48
N SER A 112 -6.38 -0.91 12.81
CA SER A 112 -6.84 0.18 13.68
C SER A 112 -6.05 1.48 13.48
N TYR A 113 -4.75 1.39 13.21
CA TYR A 113 -3.92 2.55 12.90
C TYR A 113 -4.19 3.05 11.49
N PHE A 114 -4.38 2.14 10.55
CA PHE A 114 -4.73 2.52 9.18
C PHE A 114 -6.07 3.25 9.14
N GLU A 115 -7.06 2.76 9.89
CA GLU A 115 -8.35 3.43 10.10
C GLU A 115 -8.15 4.83 10.68
N TYR A 116 -7.50 4.93 11.83
CA TYR A 116 -7.35 6.20 12.55
C TYR A 116 -6.53 7.25 11.78
N TYR A 117 -5.39 6.87 11.19
CA TYR A 117 -4.48 7.81 10.55
C TYR A 117 -4.81 8.09 9.08
N ILE A 118 -5.57 7.21 8.41
CA ILE A 118 -5.87 7.35 6.98
C ILE A 118 -7.37 7.31 6.69
N LEU A 119 -8.08 6.24 7.04
CA LEU A 119 -9.47 6.06 6.58
C LEU A 119 -10.44 7.07 7.20
N ASP A 120 -10.26 7.45 8.47
CA ASP A 120 -11.05 8.48 9.15
C ASP A 120 -10.90 9.88 8.52
N HIS A 121 -9.85 10.06 7.72
CA HIS A 121 -9.52 11.29 7.02
C HIS A 121 -9.88 11.26 5.52
N ILE A 122 -10.46 10.17 5.02
CA ILE A 122 -10.99 10.12 3.65
C ILE A 122 -12.15 11.10 3.52
N GLN A 123 -12.18 11.84 2.41
CA GLN A 123 -13.22 12.82 2.13
C GLN A 123 -14.60 12.16 2.08
N LYS A 124 -15.57 12.81 2.72
CA LYS A 124 -16.96 12.34 2.80
C LYS A 124 -17.77 12.81 1.59
N VAL A 125 -17.30 12.44 0.40
CA VAL A 125 -17.92 12.76 -0.89
C VAL A 125 -18.52 11.49 -1.47
N GLU A 126 -19.67 11.61 -2.15
CA GLU A 126 -20.34 10.48 -2.77
C GLU A 126 -19.40 9.68 -3.69
N GLY A 127 -19.30 8.37 -3.46
CA GLY A 127 -18.46 7.45 -4.22
C GLY A 127 -17.14 7.09 -3.54
N TYR A 128 -16.70 7.85 -2.53
CA TYR A 128 -15.48 7.57 -1.76
C TYR A 128 -15.67 6.42 -0.75
N GLU A 129 -16.91 6.01 -0.46
CA GLU A 129 -17.20 4.85 0.38
C GLU A 129 -16.63 3.55 -0.21
N GLU A 130 -16.64 3.44 -1.54
CA GLU A 130 -16.09 2.29 -2.25
C GLU A 130 -14.56 2.32 -2.29
N LEU A 131 -13.97 3.51 -2.35
CA LEU A 131 -12.53 3.70 -2.21
C LEU A 131 -12.04 3.28 -0.82
N LEU A 132 -12.78 3.62 0.24
CA LEU A 132 -12.48 3.20 1.61
C LEU A 132 -12.47 1.66 1.72
N LYS A 133 -13.51 1.01 1.18
CA LYS A 133 -13.58 -0.47 1.16
C LYS A 133 -12.42 -1.08 0.39
N LEU A 134 -12.08 -0.53 -0.78
CA LEU A 134 -10.94 -0.99 -1.58
C LEU A 134 -9.63 -0.87 -0.79
N LEU A 135 -9.37 0.30 -0.19
CA LEU A 135 -8.17 0.56 0.61
C LEU A 135 -8.06 -0.42 1.79
N LEU A 136 -9.16 -0.68 2.49
CA LEU A 136 -9.17 -1.64 3.59
C LEU A 136 -8.82 -3.06 3.13
N HIS A 137 -9.34 -3.50 1.99
CA HIS A 137 -9.03 -4.83 1.45
C HIS A 137 -7.59 -4.93 0.94
N LEU A 138 -7.10 -3.92 0.23
CA LEU A 138 -5.71 -3.89 -0.22
C LEU A 138 -4.73 -3.85 0.96
N HIS A 139 -5.04 -3.07 2.00
CA HIS A 139 -4.26 -3.06 3.25
C HIS A 139 -4.25 -4.44 3.92
N ALA A 140 -5.42 -5.06 4.06
CA ALA A 140 -5.55 -6.38 4.64
C ALA A 140 -4.76 -7.43 3.83
N SER A 141 -4.79 -7.40 2.50
CA SER A 141 -4.07 -8.35 1.66
C SER A 141 -2.55 -8.10 1.63
N LEU A 142 -2.09 -6.84 1.64
CA LEU A 142 -0.67 -6.54 1.52
C LEU A 142 0.08 -6.56 2.86
N PHE A 143 -0.50 -5.95 3.90
CA PHE A 143 0.18 -5.70 5.17
C PHE A 143 -0.26 -6.63 6.29
N ASN A 144 -1.51 -7.09 6.27
CA ASN A 144 -2.09 -7.87 7.36
C ASN A 144 -2.75 -9.17 6.89
N SER A 145 -2.21 -9.80 5.84
CA SER A 145 -2.86 -10.97 5.25
C SER A 145 -2.93 -12.10 6.26
N HIS A 146 -4.13 -12.68 6.37
CA HIS A 146 -4.38 -13.85 7.19
C HIS A 146 -3.84 -15.13 6.55
N HIS A 147 -3.52 -15.08 5.25
CA HIS A 147 -2.83 -16.14 4.53
C HIS A 147 -1.31 -16.10 4.73
N VAL A 148 -0.77 -15.06 5.37
CA VAL A 148 0.66 -14.92 5.65
C VAL A 148 0.90 -14.96 7.15
N SER A 149 1.94 -15.68 7.57
CA SER A 149 2.30 -15.77 8.98
C SER A 149 2.61 -14.37 9.56
N PRO A 150 2.40 -14.14 10.87
CA PRO A 150 2.67 -12.84 11.48
C PRO A 150 4.10 -12.32 11.24
N SER A 151 5.10 -13.20 11.07
CA SER A 151 6.51 -12.82 10.84
C SER A 151 6.80 -12.34 9.41
N ALA A 152 5.92 -12.63 8.46
CA ALA A 152 6.02 -12.18 7.08
C ALA A 152 5.08 -11.00 6.75
N ARG A 153 4.42 -10.41 7.76
CA ARG A 153 3.57 -9.24 7.54
C ARG A 153 4.39 -7.98 7.27
N GLY A 154 3.93 -7.18 6.30
CA GLY A 154 4.73 -6.14 5.64
C GLY A 154 5.13 -4.94 6.49
N CYS A 155 4.63 -4.86 7.72
CA CYS A 155 4.83 -3.69 8.59
C CYS A 155 5.18 -4.07 10.03
N ILE A 156 5.73 -5.27 10.28
CA ILE A 156 6.34 -5.56 11.58
C ILE A 156 7.35 -4.46 11.89
N ILE A 157 7.18 -3.82 13.03
CA ILE A 157 7.97 -2.68 13.44
C ILE A 157 9.33 -3.21 13.92
N PRO A 158 10.44 -2.91 13.22
CA PRO A 158 11.75 -3.35 13.67
C PRO A 158 12.08 -2.79 15.06
N ARG A 159 12.70 -3.58 15.94
CA ARG A 159 13.11 -3.16 17.30
C ARG A 159 13.91 -1.85 17.34
N LYS A 160 14.70 -1.57 16.30
CA LYS A 160 15.48 -0.33 16.16
C LYS A 160 14.60 0.94 16.14
N PHE A 161 13.32 0.79 15.75
CA PHE A 161 12.34 1.87 15.67
C PHE A 161 11.37 1.92 16.85
N GLU A 162 11.30 0.88 17.70
CA GLU A 162 10.43 0.84 18.89
C GLU A 162 10.67 2.04 19.83
N LYS A 163 11.92 2.48 19.97
CA LYS A 163 12.29 3.65 20.81
C LYS A 163 11.70 4.98 20.33
N TYR A 164 11.30 5.07 19.07
CA TYR A 164 10.64 6.26 18.51
C TYR A 164 9.10 6.15 18.59
N MET A 165 8.58 5.03 19.07
CA MET A 165 7.14 4.73 19.13
C MET A 165 6.56 4.82 20.55
N VAL A 166 7.07 5.74 21.37
CA VAL A 166 6.69 5.90 22.77
C VAL A 166 5.17 6.03 22.93
N GLY A 167 4.53 5.04 23.58
CA GLY A 167 3.18 5.21 24.14
C GLY A 167 2.19 4.04 24.06
N ILE A 168 2.43 2.96 23.33
CA ILE A 168 1.37 1.94 23.13
C ILE A 168 1.90 0.52 23.31
N ALA A 169 1.29 -0.22 24.24
CA ALA A 169 1.60 -1.62 24.50
C ALA A 169 1.10 -2.50 23.34
N GLN A 170 1.97 -3.35 22.81
CA GLN A 170 1.58 -4.35 21.82
C GLN A 170 0.66 -5.41 22.48
N PRO A 171 -0.52 -5.72 21.93
CA PRO A 171 -1.31 -6.85 22.40
C PRO A 171 -0.59 -8.16 22.02
N LYS A 172 -0.52 -9.10 22.98
CA LYS A 172 -0.05 -10.47 22.71
C LYS A 172 -1.07 -11.18 21.82
N VAL A 173 -0.74 -11.30 20.54
CA VAL A 173 -1.51 -12.13 19.60
C VAL A 173 -1.12 -13.61 19.84
N PRO A 174 -2.08 -14.53 20.08
CA PRO A 174 -1.79 -15.95 20.16
C PRO A 174 -1.30 -16.48 18.81
N ALA A 175 -0.32 -17.39 18.84
CA ALA A 175 0.26 -17.99 17.65
C ALA A 175 -0.83 -18.78 16.88
N PRO A 176 -1.13 -18.41 15.62
CA PRO A 176 -2.05 -19.19 14.80
C PRO A 176 -1.42 -20.53 14.39
N SER A 177 -2.25 -21.53 14.10
CA SER A 177 -1.80 -22.87 13.71
C SER A 177 -1.12 -22.88 12.32
N ASP A 178 0.16 -23.27 12.29
CA ASP A 178 1.13 -23.10 11.18
C ASP A 178 0.89 -23.85 9.84
N THR A 179 -0.27 -24.49 9.61
CA THR A 179 -0.40 -25.39 8.43
C THR A 179 -0.97 -24.75 7.15
N GLN A 180 -1.47 -23.52 7.21
CA GLN A 180 -2.22 -22.89 6.11
C GLN A 180 -1.58 -21.61 5.53
N PHE A 181 -0.40 -21.19 6.00
CA PHE A 181 0.22 -19.97 5.49
C PHE A 181 0.91 -20.16 4.15
N LEU A 182 0.86 -19.12 3.31
CA LEU A 182 1.57 -19.02 2.03
C LEU A 182 3.08 -19.11 2.24
N ASP A 183 3.60 -18.56 3.33
CA ASP A 183 5.02 -18.56 3.67
C ASP A 183 5.48 -19.78 4.46
N ARG A 184 4.66 -20.84 4.57
CA ARG A 184 5.02 -22.07 5.30
C ARG A 184 6.26 -22.77 4.75
N ASN A 185 6.55 -22.58 3.46
CA ASN A 185 7.70 -23.17 2.78
C ASN A 185 8.91 -22.22 2.72
N VAL A 186 8.77 -20.98 3.20
CA VAL A 186 9.87 -20.02 3.27
C VAL A 186 10.83 -20.45 4.36
N ASP A 187 12.12 -20.38 4.08
CA ASP A 187 13.16 -20.77 5.04
C ASP A 187 12.94 -20.07 6.40
N PRO A 188 12.78 -20.82 7.50
CA PRO A 188 12.58 -20.25 8.83
C PRO A 188 13.76 -19.40 9.32
N ALA A 189 14.95 -19.53 8.72
CA ALA A 189 16.10 -18.68 9.01
C ALA A 189 15.93 -17.24 8.49
N ILE A 190 15.05 -17.01 7.52
CA ILE A 190 14.72 -15.67 7.03
C ILE A 190 13.81 -14.99 8.05
N THR A 191 14.37 -14.02 8.76
CA THR A 191 13.70 -13.27 9.84
C THR A 191 13.25 -11.87 9.42
N ASP A 192 13.79 -11.33 8.33
CA ASP A 192 13.36 -10.06 7.75
C ASP A 192 12.00 -10.25 7.06
N SER A 193 10.99 -9.48 7.48
CA SER A 193 9.63 -9.61 6.94
C SER A 193 9.54 -9.21 5.47
N PHE A 194 10.38 -8.29 4.99
CA PHE A 194 10.45 -7.96 3.57
C PHE A 194 11.04 -9.12 2.77
N ALA A 195 12.10 -9.74 3.28
CA ALA A 195 12.72 -10.90 2.61
C ALA A 195 11.72 -12.06 2.53
N ARG A 196 10.98 -12.34 3.61
CA ARG A 196 9.94 -13.38 3.59
C ARG A 196 8.82 -13.06 2.59
N ARG A 197 8.43 -11.79 2.45
CA ARG A 197 7.41 -11.37 1.47
C ARG A 197 7.88 -11.49 0.03
N ALA A 198 9.15 -11.20 -0.23
CA ALA A 198 9.71 -11.32 -1.57
C ALA A 198 9.60 -12.77 -2.09
N GLU A 199 9.81 -13.77 -1.22
CA GLU A 199 9.66 -15.20 -1.55
C GLU A 199 8.22 -15.63 -1.92
N ILE A 200 7.22 -14.84 -1.52
CA ILE A 200 5.79 -15.11 -1.79
C ILE A 200 5.13 -13.99 -2.61
N ALA A 201 5.94 -13.16 -3.30
CA ALA A 201 5.47 -11.94 -3.93
C ALA A 201 4.38 -12.18 -4.98
N ASP A 202 4.56 -13.21 -5.82
CA ASP A 202 3.60 -13.54 -6.88
C ASP A 202 2.24 -13.94 -6.31
N ALA A 203 2.21 -14.80 -5.29
CA ALA A 203 0.96 -15.24 -4.66
C ALA A 203 0.20 -14.08 -3.99
N LEU A 204 0.93 -13.15 -3.37
CA LEU A 204 0.33 -11.93 -2.80
C LEU A 204 -0.16 -10.98 -3.90
N ALA A 205 0.58 -10.85 -5.00
CA ALA A 205 0.19 -10.04 -6.14
C ALA A 205 -1.10 -10.56 -6.81
N ASP A 206 -1.27 -11.87 -6.89
CA ASP A 206 -2.51 -12.50 -7.35
C ASP A 206 -3.70 -12.14 -6.44
N GLU A 207 -3.53 -12.21 -5.12
CA GLU A 207 -4.59 -11.82 -4.16
C GLU A 207 -4.99 -10.34 -4.32
N LEU A 208 -4.00 -9.45 -4.49
CA LEU A 208 -4.23 -8.02 -4.69
C LEU A 208 -4.91 -7.71 -6.04
N LEU A 209 -4.54 -8.48 -7.07
CA LEU A 209 -5.17 -8.38 -8.37
C LEU A 209 -6.64 -8.80 -8.31
N GLU A 210 -6.96 -9.90 -7.64
CA GLU A 210 -8.34 -10.37 -7.44
C GLU A 210 -9.19 -9.31 -6.71
N VAL A 211 -8.66 -8.73 -5.63
CA VAL A 211 -9.32 -7.62 -4.92
C VAL A 211 -9.61 -6.46 -5.87
N THR A 212 -8.60 -6.01 -6.62
CA THR A 212 -8.73 -4.86 -7.52
C THR A 212 -9.71 -5.12 -8.66
N GLN A 213 -9.67 -6.33 -9.25
CA GLN A 213 -10.59 -6.74 -10.31
C GLN A 213 -12.04 -6.77 -9.82
N ARG A 214 -12.29 -7.30 -8.62
CA ARG A 214 -13.63 -7.30 -8.01
C ARG A 214 -14.19 -5.89 -7.86
N PHE A 215 -13.42 -4.98 -7.26
CA PHE A 215 -13.86 -3.59 -7.07
C PHE A 215 -14.02 -2.83 -8.40
N ARG A 216 -13.17 -3.10 -9.39
CA ARG A 216 -13.33 -2.57 -10.75
C ARG A 216 -14.65 -3.02 -11.36
N ASP A 217 -14.97 -4.31 -11.29
CA ASP A 217 -16.16 -4.87 -11.92
C ASP A 217 -17.44 -4.36 -11.23
N GLU A 218 -17.44 -4.23 -9.90
CA GLU A 218 -18.51 -3.59 -9.15
C GLU A 218 -18.69 -2.11 -9.54
N ALA A 219 -17.60 -1.37 -9.71
CA ALA A 219 -17.65 0.03 -10.16
C ALA A 219 -18.22 0.15 -11.58
N LEU A 220 -17.81 -0.72 -12.51
CA LEU A 220 -18.34 -0.75 -13.87
C LEU A 220 -19.84 -1.07 -13.88
N GLN A 221 -20.31 -1.98 -13.04
CA GLN A 221 -21.73 -2.28 -12.91
C GLN A 221 -22.54 -1.07 -12.41
N ARG A 222 -22.01 -0.30 -11.44
CA ARG A 222 -22.65 0.93 -10.95
C ARG A 222 -22.75 2.00 -12.04
N ILE A 223 -21.65 2.24 -12.78
CA ILE A 223 -21.62 3.20 -13.89
C ILE A 223 -22.65 2.83 -14.96
N ASN A 224 -22.71 1.55 -15.35
CA ASN A 224 -23.65 1.09 -16.37
C ASN A 224 -25.12 1.21 -15.95
N LYS A 225 -25.42 1.04 -14.65
CA LYS A 225 -26.78 1.27 -14.10
C LYS A 225 -27.15 2.75 -14.01
N GLY A 226 -26.19 3.64 -13.79
CA GLY A 226 -26.41 5.09 -13.74
C GLY A 226 -26.73 5.71 -15.11
N ASN A 227 -26.30 5.09 -16.21
CA ASN A 227 -26.49 5.58 -17.58
C ASN A 227 -27.82 5.16 -18.25
N THR A 228 -28.73 4.50 -17.52
CA THR A 228 -30.03 4.01 -18.05
C THR A 228 -31.23 4.93 -17.76
N HIS A 229 -31.01 6.22 -17.50
CA HIS A 229 -32.05 7.24 -17.32
C HIS A 229 -31.82 8.42 -18.26
#